data_AF-A0A7S0FHK7-F1
#
_entry.id   AF-A0A7S0FHK7-F1
#
_cell.length_a   1.000
_cell.length_b   1.000
_cell.length_c   1.000
_cell.angle_alpha   90.00
_cell.angle_beta   90.00
_cell.angle_gamma   90.00
#
_symmetry.space_group_name_H-M   'P 1'
#
loop_
_entity.id
_entity.type
_entity.pdbx_description
1 polymer ?
#
loop_
_entity_poly.entity_id
_entity_poly.type
_entity_poly.pdbx_seq_one_letter_code
_entity_poly.pdbx_strand_id
1 'polypeptide(L)'
;VGWCSGDCDSDDDCRGDLVCYERDDGDKSPVPGCTKKEGRGSSGWDYCIDKDDWKKFEDDEGDDDDDGDDDDDDEEDEKGLTEANDGDVEDGEKLGHCAGDCDSDDECRGDMVCFERDEDDPKGPVPGCTSEEGGGKSEWDYCVKPKH
;
A
#
# COMPACT_ATOMS: atom_id res chain seq x y z
N VAL A 1 25.25 2.39 8.52
CA VAL A 1 24.50 2.06 7.31
C VAL A 1 23.52 3.20 6.99
N GLY A 2 23.25 3.50 5.72
CA GLY A 2 22.37 4.62 5.31
C GLY A 2 21.01 4.15 4.80
N TRP A 3 20.10 5.08 4.48
CA TRP A 3 18.78 4.77 3.93
C TRP A 3 18.87 3.83 2.72
N CYS A 4 18.01 2.81 2.69
CA CYS A 4 18.01 1.73 1.70
C CYS A 4 19.38 1.05 1.49
N SER A 5 20.20 1.03 2.54
CA SER A 5 21.46 0.30 2.57
C SER A 5 21.36 -0.83 3.58
N GLY A 6 21.99 -1.97 3.27
CA GLY A 6 21.86 -3.19 4.04
C GLY A 6 22.96 -3.42 5.08
N ASP A 7 22.89 -4.57 5.77
CA ASP A 7 23.78 -5.04 6.85
C ASP A 7 23.65 -4.25 8.18
N CYS A 8 22.46 -3.78 8.56
CA CYS A 8 22.26 -3.30 9.93
C CYS A 8 21.90 -4.48 10.85
N ASP A 9 22.43 -4.53 12.07
CA ASP A 9 22.00 -5.51 13.08
C ASP A 9 21.05 -4.85 14.11
N SER A 10 21.03 -3.52 14.16
CA SER A 10 20.21 -2.72 15.08
C SER A 10 20.03 -1.28 14.56
N ASP A 11 19.08 -0.53 15.14
CA ASP A 11 18.83 0.88 14.78
C ASP A 11 20.07 1.78 14.93
N ASP A 12 20.96 1.48 15.88
CA ASP A 12 22.22 2.21 16.09
C ASP A 12 23.20 2.05 14.91
N ASP A 13 23.06 1.00 14.13
CA ASP A 13 23.83 0.82 12.89
C ASP A 13 23.34 1.77 11.80
N CYS A 14 22.13 2.31 11.93
CA CYS A 14 21.51 3.19 10.95
C CYS A 14 21.85 4.67 11.17
N ARG A 15 21.96 5.40 10.06
CA ARG A 15 22.36 6.81 10.12
C ARG A 15 21.17 7.70 10.50
N GLY A 16 21.28 8.37 11.65
CA GLY A 16 20.29 9.36 12.07
C GLY A 16 19.10 8.68 12.73
N ASP A 17 17.89 8.98 12.25
CA ASP A 17 16.65 8.49 12.84
C ASP A 17 16.07 7.26 12.13
N LEU A 18 16.87 6.62 11.28
CA LEU A 18 16.49 5.43 10.53
C LEU A 18 16.36 4.20 11.45
N VAL A 19 15.48 3.28 11.09
CA VAL A 19 15.22 2.01 11.79
C VAL A 19 15.78 0.85 10.98
N CYS A 20 16.32 -0.14 11.67
CA CYS A 20 16.79 -1.36 11.03
C CYS A 20 15.61 -2.29 10.75
N TYR A 21 15.28 -2.43 9.47
CA TYR A 21 14.29 -3.38 8.98
C TYR A 21 14.95 -4.74 8.78
N GLU A 22 14.85 -5.57 9.81
CA GLU A 22 15.33 -6.95 9.81
C GLU A 22 14.46 -7.84 8.93
N ARG A 23 15.08 -8.75 8.18
CA ARG A 23 14.37 -9.63 7.23
C ARG A 23 14.81 -11.08 7.38
N ASP A 24 13.87 -11.99 7.20
CA ASP A 24 14.14 -13.42 7.24
C ASP A 24 15.15 -13.87 6.17
N ASP A 25 15.91 -14.92 6.49
CA ASP A 25 16.82 -15.55 5.54
C ASP A 25 16.04 -16.07 4.32
N GLY A 26 16.44 -15.61 3.13
CA GLY A 26 15.73 -15.94 1.89
C GLY A 26 14.61 -14.97 1.50
N ASP A 27 14.25 -14.01 2.35
CA ASP A 27 13.24 -13.00 2.03
C ASP A 27 13.72 -12.07 0.90
N LYS A 28 12.87 -11.95 -0.12
CA LYS A 28 13.07 -11.15 -1.34
C LYS A 28 11.96 -10.11 -1.50
N SER A 29 11.14 -9.94 -0.49
CA SER A 29 10.11 -8.92 -0.41
C SER A 29 10.73 -7.53 -0.57
N PRO A 30 10.03 -6.60 -1.22
CA PRO A 30 10.49 -5.23 -1.36
C PRO A 30 10.72 -4.62 0.02
N VAL A 31 11.82 -3.89 0.17
CA VAL A 31 12.09 -3.15 1.41
C VAL A 31 11.17 -1.92 1.43
N PRO A 32 10.42 -1.68 2.52
CA PRO A 32 9.55 -0.52 2.69
C PRO A 32 10.28 0.80 2.42
N GLY A 33 9.63 1.74 1.74
CA GLY A 33 10.23 3.04 1.37
C GLY A 33 11.30 2.98 0.28
N CYS A 34 11.86 1.80 -0.01
CA CYS A 34 12.96 1.65 -0.96
C CYS A 34 12.49 1.30 -2.37
N THR A 35 13.10 1.93 -3.38
CA THR A 35 12.80 1.62 -4.77
C THR A 35 13.52 0.34 -5.24
N LYS A 36 12.97 -0.33 -6.26
CA LYS A 36 13.57 -1.54 -6.88
C LYS A 36 15.02 -1.35 -7.38
N LYS A 37 15.45 -0.10 -7.55
CA LYS A 37 16.80 0.27 -8.00
C LYS A 37 17.80 0.39 -6.83
N GLU A 38 17.30 0.73 -5.65
CA GLU A 38 18.09 1.05 -4.45
C GLU A 38 18.11 -0.11 -3.47
N GLY A 39 17.05 -0.90 -3.43
CA GLY A 39 16.90 -2.04 -2.52
C GLY A 39 16.25 -3.23 -3.22
N ARG A 40 16.95 -3.86 -4.18
CA ARG A 40 16.62 -5.24 -4.55
C ARG A 40 17.23 -6.12 -3.46
N GLY A 41 16.59 -6.10 -2.30
CA GLY A 41 17.10 -6.65 -1.05
C GLY A 41 17.79 -7.99 -1.30
N SER A 42 19.10 -8.02 -1.12
CA SER A 42 19.83 -9.28 -1.16
C SER A 42 19.21 -10.19 -0.10
N SER A 43 18.94 -11.46 -0.43
CA SER A 43 18.31 -12.36 0.53
C SER A 43 19.15 -12.46 1.80
N GLY A 44 18.52 -12.30 2.97
CA GLY A 44 19.20 -12.35 4.29
C GLY A 44 20.04 -11.10 4.60
N TRP A 45 19.57 -9.92 4.16
CA TRP A 45 20.19 -8.63 4.49
C TRP A 45 19.13 -7.73 5.11
N ASP A 46 19.46 -7.07 6.20
CA ASP A 46 18.62 -6.11 6.91
C ASP A 46 18.91 -4.71 6.44
N TYR A 47 17.91 -3.82 6.39
CA TYR A 47 18.03 -2.52 5.73
C TYR A 47 17.60 -1.36 6.61
N CYS A 48 18.34 -0.26 6.58
CA CYS A 48 17.92 0.96 7.26
C CYS A 48 16.82 1.68 6.45
N ILE A 49 15.65 1.88 7.06
CA ILE A 49 14.49 2.57 6.46
C ILE A 49 14.00 3.72 7.35
N ASP A 50 13.11 4.56 6.83
CA ASP A 50 12.49 5.63 7.61
C ASP A 50 11.46 5.09 8.62
N LYS A 51 11.38 5.73 9.79
CA LYS A 51 10.41 5.39 10.85
C LYS A 51 8.96 5.44 10.37
N ASP A 52 8.65 6.35 9.47
CA ASP A 52 7.30 6.49 8.91
C ASP A 52 6.97 5.37 7.90
N ASP A 53 7.98 4.76 7.29
CA ASP A 53 7.82 3.58 6.43
C ASP A 53 7.75 2.30 7.27
N TRP A 54 8.43 2.23 8.44
CA TRP A 54 8.31 1.15 9.42
C TRP A 54 6.90 1.08 10.02
N LYS A 55 6.36 2.21 10.49
CA LYS A 55 5.04 2.28 11.15
C LYS A 55 3.87 1.85 10.26
N LYS A 56 3.97 2.06 8.94
CA LYS A 56 2.95 1.57 7.99
C LYS A 56 2.75 0.06 7.99
N PHE A 57 3.69 -0.72 8.55
CA PHE A 57 3.57 -2.17 8.69
C PHE A 57 3.06 -2.59 10.07
N GLU A 58 3.23 -1.76 11.11
CA GLU A 58 2.59 -1.97 12.43
C GLU A 58 1.09 -1.70 12.35
N ASP A 59 0.65 -0.78 11.48
CA ASP A 59 -0.77 -0.43 11.30
C ASP A 59 -1.57 -1.40 10.39
N ASP A 60 -0.93 -2.39 9.74
CA ASP A 60 -1.58 -3.28 8.74
C ASP A 60 -1.80 -4.73 9.23
N GLU A 61 -1.09 -5.20 10.28
CA GLU A 61 -1.28 -6.55 10.84
C GLU A 61 -1.13 -6.56 12.39
N GLY A 62 -2.21 -6.33 13.13
CA GLY A 62 -2.31 -6.79 14.53
C GLY A 62 -2.83 -5.81 15.57
N ASP A 63 -4.10 -5.43 15.46
CA ASP A 63 -4.92 -5.03 16.62
C ASP A 63 -5.15 -6.29 17.50
N ASP A 64 -4.13 -6.64 18.28
CA ASP A 64 -4.17 -7.63 19.38
C ASP A 64 -3.70 -6.95 20.70
N ASP A 65 -3.98 -5.64 20.86
CA ASP A 65 -3.89 -4.97 22.16
C ASP A 65 -5.22 -5.12 22.93
N ASP A 66 -5.58 -6.37 23.25
CA ASP A 66 -6.45 -6.66 24.40
C ASP A 66 -5.58 -6.79 25.66
N ASP A 67 -5.15 -5.66 26.18
CA ASP A 67 -4.85 -5.48 27.61
C ASP A 67 -5.11 -4.01 27.95
N GLY A 68 -6.35 -3.74 28.36
CA GLY A 68 -6.82 -2.42 28.78
C GLY A 68 -6.20 -1.87 30.07
N ASP A 69 -6.53 -0.59 30.28
CA ASP A 69 -6.38 0.28 31.46
C ASP A 69 -5.00 0.93 31.71
N ASP A 70 -4.87 2.23 31.38
CA ASP A 70 -5.09 3.33 32.36
C ASP A 70 -4.70 4.71 31.76
N ASP A 71 -5.71 5.56 31.54
CA ASP A 71 -5.80 7.03 31.63
C ASP A 71 -4.54 7.95 31.50
N ASP A 72 -4.53 8.82 30.47
CA ASP A 72 -4.19 10.25 30.61
C ASP A 72 -4.92 11.09 29.51
N ASP A 73 -6.16 11.43 29.86
CA ASP A 73 -6.92 12.67 29.63
C ASP A 73 -6.30 13.79 28.75
N ASP A 74 -7.10 14.24 27.77
CA ASP A 74 -7.36 15.65 27.39
C ASP A 74 -6.25 16.46 26.66
N GLU A 75 -6.47 17.14 25.52
CA GLU A 75 -7.67 17.86 25.07
C GLU A 75 -7.77 17.95 23.53
N GLU A 76 -9.02 17.93 23.07
CA GLU A 76 -9.45 18.45 21.78
C GLU A 76 -9.28 19.98 21.70
N ASP A 77 -8.85 20.50 20.55
CA ASP A 77 -9.43 21.73 19.98
C ASP A 77 -8.90 21.90 18.53
N GLU A 78 -9.67 21.53 17.50
CA GLU A 78 -10.77 22.29 16.91
C GLU A 78 -10.38 23.12 15.65
N LYS A 79 -10.62 22.49 14.48
CA LYS A 79 -11.28 22.96 13.23
C LYS A 79 -10.64 24.05 12.35
N GLY A 80 -10.62 23.76 11.04
CA GLY A 80 -10.34 24.73 9.99
C GLY A 80 -10.61 24.24 8.55
N LEU A 81 -11.88 24.09 8.19
CA LEU A 81 -12.44 23.69 6.89
C LEU A 81 -11.97 24.54 5.68
N THR A 82 -11.92 23.90 4.50
CA THR A 82 -12.67 24.38 3.31
C THR A 82 -13.23 23.16 2.59
N GLU A 83 -14.49 22.81 2.84
CA GLU A 83 -15.61 23.06 1.91
C GLU A 83 -15.40 22.53 0.47
N ALA A 84 -15.70 21.24 0.29
CA ALA A 84 -16.51 20.81 -0.84
C ALA A 84 -17.65 19.98 -0.27
N ASN A 85 -18.84 20.57 -0.27
CA ASN A 85 -20.08 19.81 -0.17
C ASN A 85 -20.26 19.08 -1.50
N ASP A 86 -20.17 17.75 -1.49
CA ASP A 86 -21.05 16.88 -2.25
C ASP A 86 -21.02 15.52 -1.55
N GLY A 87 -22.19 14.93 -1.30
CA GLY A 87 -22.33 13.83 -0.36
C GLY A 87 -21.69 12.54 -0.86
N ASP A 88 -20.54 12.17 -0.32
CA ASP A 88 -20.04 10.81 -0.44
C ASP A 88 -20.63 9.99 0.70
N VAL A 89 -21.80 9.43 0.38
CA VAL A 89 -22.45 8.33 1.10
C VAL A 89 -21.40 7.28 1.44
N GLU A 90 -21.49 6.74 2.66
CA GLU A 90 -20.91 5.48 3.11
C GLU A 90 -21.04 4.40 2.01
N ASP A 91 -20.06 4.33 1.12
CA ASP A 91 -20.02 3.43 -0.03
C ASP A 91 -18.87 2.48 0.25
N GLY A 92 -19.21 1.37 0.90
CA GLY A 92 -18.25 0.35 1.31
C GLY A 92 -17.30 0.01 0.17
N GLU A 93 -16.01 0.17 0.44
CA GLU A 93 -14.88 -0.49 -0.24
C GLU A 93 -14.98 -0.59 -1.78
N LYS A 94 -15.54 0.41 -2.48
CA LYS A 94 -15.58 0.38 -3.96
C LYS A 94 -14.21 0.58 -4.58
N LEU A 95 -13.91 -0.26 -5.57
CA LEU A 95 -12.65 -0.34 -6.28
C LEU A 95 -12.39 0.91 -7.12
N GLY A 96 -11.20 1.48 -6.96
CA GLY A 96 -10.73 2.65 -7.69
C GLY A 96 -10.33 2.35 -9.14
N HIS A 97 -9.97 3.39 -9.90
CA HIS A 97 -9.47 3.21 -11.26
C HIS A 97 -8.20 2.33 -11.26
N CYS A 98 -8.18 1.32 -12.13
CA CYS A 98 -7.11 0.31 -12.19
C CYS A 98 -6.95 -0.55 -10.93
N ALA A 99 -7.89 -0.47 -9.99
CA ALA A 99 -8.02 -1.47 -8.94
C ALA A 99 -8.59 -2.75 -9.55
N GLY A 100 -8.06 -3.87 -9.06
CA GLY A 100 -8.39 -5.19 -9.57
C GLY A 100 -9.44 -5.91 -8.72
N ASP A 101 -9.79 -7.12 -9.14
CA ASP A 101 -10.72 -8.05 -8.47
C ASP A 101 -12.19 -7.59 -8.46
N CYS A 102 -12.62 -6.74 -9.40
CA CYS A 102 -14.05 -6.46 -9.55
C CYS A 102 -14.75 -7.67 -10.19
N ASP A 103 -15.89 -8.12 -9.66
CA ASP A 103 -16.73 -9.11 -10.35
C ASP A 103 -17.85 -8.43 -11.18
N SER A 104 -18.17 -7.16 -10.89
CA SER A 104 -19.24 -6.39 -11.52
C SER A 104 -19.02 -4.87 -11.48
N ASP A 105 -19.73 -4.13 -12.36
CA ASP A 105 -19.65 -2.67 -12.44
C ASP A 105 -19.99 -1.96 -11.11
N ASP A 106 -20.86 -2.57 -10.29
CA ASP A 106 -21.31 -2.01 -9.00
C ASP A 106 -20.20 -1.99 -7.94
N GLU A 107 -19.14 -2.77 -8.12
CA GLU A 107 -17.96 -2.77 -7.24
C GLU A 107 -16.98 -1.65 -7.61
N CYS A 108 -17.13 -1.06 -8.79
CA CYS A 108 -16.30 0.03 -9.23
C CYS A 108 -16.84 1.38 -8.75
N ARG A 109 -15.94 2.25 -8.31
CA ARG A 109 -16.32 3.59 -7.83
C ARG A 109 -16.89 4.45 -8.96
N GLY A 110 -18.06 5.06 -8.72
CA GLY A 110 -18.68 5.99 -9.66
C GLY A 110 -19.18 5.30 -10.93
N ASP A 111 -18.91 5.88 -12.10
CA ASP A 111 -19.41 5.40 -13.41
C ASP A 111 -18.40 4.48 -14.14
N MET A 112 -17.58 3.75 -13.39
CA MET A 112 -16.57 2.85 -13.94
C MET A 112 -17.19 1.50 -14.32
N VAL A 113 -16.53 0.80 -15.23
CA VAL A 113 -16.97 -0.50 -15.74
C VAL A 113 -15.91 -1.54 -15.37
N CYS A 114 -16.37 -2.71 -14.94
CA CYS A 114 -15.50 -3.83 -14.67
C CYS A 114 -15.02 -4.45 -15.99
N PHE A 115 -13.72 -4.39 -16.23
CA PHE A 115 -13.08 -5.00 -17.38
C PHE A 115 -12.63 -6.41 -17.01
N GLU A 116 -13.54 -7.36 -17.24
CA GLU A 116 -13.27 -8.78 -17.09
C GLU A 116 -12.22 -9.26 -18.10
N ARG A 117 -11.29 -10.12 -17.66
CA ARG A 117 -10.25 -10.69 -18.52
C ARG A 117 -10.31 -12.20 -18.48
N ASP A 118 -10.54 -12.81 -19.65
CA ASP A 118 -10.64 -14.26 -19.80
C ASP A 118 -9.27 -14.97 -19.75
N GLU A 119 -9.28 -16.26 -19.43
CA GLU A 119 -8.10 -17.16 -19.47
C GLU A 119 -7.44 -17.22 -20.87
N ASP A 120 -8.21 -16.90 -21.91
CA ASP A 120 -7.78 -16.81 -23.32
C ASP A 120 -7.26 -15.40 -23.70
N ASP A 121 -7.32 -14.40 -22.82
CA ASP A 121 -6.76 -13.04 -22.99
C ASP A 121 -5.38 -12.92 -22.29
N PRO A 122 -4.28 -13.14 -23.02
CA PRO A 122 -2.97 -13.26 -22.41
C PRO A 122 -2.42 -11.88 -22.03
N LYS A 123 -2.35 -11.57 -20.73
CA LYS A 123 -1.38 -10.61 -20.14
C LYS A 123 -1.32 -9.27 -20.89
N GLY A 124 -2.45 -8.80 -21.41
CA GLY A 124 -2.54 -7.57 -22.18
C GLY A 124 -2.58 -6.33 -21.28
N PRO A 125 -2.16 -5.16 -21.79
CA PRO A 125 -2.34 -3.91 -21.07
C PRO A 125 -3.83 -3.62 -20.87
N VAL A 126 -4.22 -3.40 -19.61
CA VAL A 126 -5.59 -3.00 -19.26
C VAL A 126 -5.86 -1.61 -19.86
N PRO A 127 -6.91 -1.43 -20.67
CA PRO A 127 -7.15 -0.16 -21.36
C PRO A 127 -7.34 1.01 -20.38
N GLY A 128 -6.47 2.02 -20.48
CA GLY A 128 -6.53 3.20 -19.60
C GLY A 128 -5.68 3.08 -18.33
N CYS A 129 -5.06 1.90 -18.10
CA CYS A 129 -4.18 1.65 -16.97
C CYS A 129 -2.73 1.49 -17.40
N THR A 130 -1.82 2.04 -16.61
CA THR A 130 -0.39 1.79 -16.76
C THR A 130 0.03 0.56 -15.98
N SER A 131 1.17 -0.05 -16.34
CA SER A 131 1.75 -1.17 -15.59
C SER A 131 2.15 -0.83 -14.15
N GLU A 132 2.18 0.46 -13.82
CA GLU A 132 2.55 0.98 -12.49
C GLU A 132 1.30 1.18 -11.60
N GLU A 133 0.16 1.52 -12.19
CA GLU A 133 -1.13 1.76 -11.50
C GLU A 133 -1.97 0.49 -11.27
N GLY A 134 -1.42 -0.70 -11.53
CA GLY A 134 -2.13 -1.99 -11.39
C GLY A 134 -2.30 -2.78 -12.68
N GLY A 135 -1.78 -2.28 -13.81
CA GLY A 135 -1.98 -2.87 -15.13
C GLY A 135 -1.34 -4.24 -15.33
N GLY A 136 -2.13 -5.30 -15.10
CA GLY A 136 -2.01 -6.53 -15.88
C GLY A 136 -1.57 -7.80 -15.15
N LYS A 137 -1.98 -8.04 -13.90
CA LYS A 137 -1.87 -9.39 -13.31
C LYS A 137 -2.86 -10.29 -14.04
N SER A 138 -2.46 -11.33 -14.76
CA SER A 138 -3.28 -12.10 -15.74
C SER A 138 -4.54 -12.83 -15.25
N GLU A 139 -4.99 -12.59 -14.02
CA GLU A 139 -6.11 -13.32 -13.41
C GLU A 139 -7.12 -12.37 -12.75
N TRP A 140 -6.88 -11.05 -12.85
CA TRP A 140 -7.65 -10.02 -12.13
C TRP A 140 -8.51 -9.22 -13.09
N ASP A 141 -9.71 -8.86 -12.68
CA ASP A 141 -10.60 -7.98 -13.43
C ASP A 141 -10.44 -6.56 -12.93
N TYR A 142 -10.61 -5.55 -13.77
CA TYR A 142 -10.17 -4.18 -13.42
C TYR A 142 -11.23 -3.13 -13.67
N CYS A 143 -11.40 -2.21 -12.72
CA CYS A 143 -12.25 -1.04 -12.91
C CYS A 143 -11.59 -0.05 -13.88
N VAL A 144 -12.20 0.14 -15.04
CA VAL A 144 -11.73 1.05 -16.10
C VAL A 144 -12.78 2.08 -16.45
N LYS A 145 -12.33 3.20 -17.03
CA LYS A 145 -13.24 4.21 -17.55
C LYS A 145 -13.92 3.71 -18.84
N PRO A 146 -15.25 3.87 -18.97
CA PRO A 146 -15.94 3.52 -20.20
C PRO A 146 -15.40 4.35 -21.38
N LYS A 147 -15.21 3.69 -22.52
CA LYS A 147 -14.78 4.37 -23.76
C LYS A 147 -16.00 5.06 -24.39
N HIS A 148 -15.90 6.38 -24.58
CA HIS A 148 -16.91 7.21 -25.25
C HIS A 148 -16.67 7.27 -26.76
#